data_AF-A0A7J3NP31-F1
#
_entry.id   AF-A0A7J3NP31-F1
#
_cell.length_a   1.000
_cell.length_b   1.000
_cell.length_c   1.000
_cell.angle_alpha   90.00
_cell.angle_beta   90.00
_cell.angle_gamma   90.00
#
_symmetry.space_group_name_H-M   'P 1'
#
loop_
_entity.id
_entity.type
_entity.pdbx_description
1 polymer ?
#
loop_
_entity_poly.entity_id
_entity_poly.type
_entity_poly.pdbx_seq_one_letter_code
_entity_poly.pdbx_strand_id
1 'polypeptide(L)'
;MNEVTCPSCNKKVAKGRYCAFCGAELFQESTEEEIPGDILEQLRIRKRIEEITGEMAFLRGEIDKLTKQISEGKNIEDYILRVNELKEKVKLVKGERKSLEEKLKPLPLEKVAEERSSLEKRIQRLEALREKGEISDDTYERLKKEYSERLDQLKEEHYKQVIKIEKWLEQLKKRIKRIKNDSELIYARYMTGELTKEEYAREKEKLSKELETLSVHVEILELLLKKHS
;
A
#
# COMPACT_ATOMS: atom_id res chain seq x y z
N MET A 1 -40.43 9.11 -16.79
CA MET A 1 -39.73 7.96 -16.15
C MET A 1 -38.40 7.80 -16.87
N ASN A 2 -37.29 7.74 -16.14
CA ASN A 2 -35.95 7.60 -16.74
C ASN A 2 -35.75 6.12 -17.12
N GLU A 3 -35.65 5.83 -18.41
CA GLU A 3 -35.34 4.49 -18.95
C GLU A 3 -33.89 4.45 -19.43
N VAL A 4 -33.23 3.29 -19.32
CA VAL A 4 -31.86 3.06 -19.80
C VAL A 4 -31.84 1.79 -20.66
N THR A 5 -30.96 1.75 -21.65
CA THR A 5 -30.75 0.54 -22.45
C THR A 5 -29.71 -0.35 -21.76
N CYS A 6 -30.06 -1.60 -21.47
CA CYS A 6 -29.13 -2.56 -20.89
C CYS A 6 -28.00 -2.90 -21.87
N PRO A 7 -26.71 -2.78 -21.50
CA PRO A 7 -25.59 -3.06 -22.41
C PRO A 7 -25.42 -4.56 -22.73
N SER A 8 -25.98 -5.45 -21.91
CA SER A 8 -25.86 -6.90 -22.10
C SER A 8 -26.96 -7.48 -22.99
N CYS A 9 -28.19 -6.96 -22.91
CA CYS A 9 -29.33 -7.52 -23.65
C CYS A 9 -30.07 -6.53 -24.57
N ASN A 10 -29.59 -5.28 -24.66
CA ASN A 10 -30.15 -4.19 -25.47
C ASN A 10 -31.64 -3.84 -25.23
N LYS A 11 -32.24 -4.31 -24.14
CA LYS A 11 -33.61 -3.96 -23.76
C LYS A 11 -33.65 -2.63 -23.00
N LYS A 12 -34.69 -1.84 -23.26
CA LYS A 12 -35.03 -0.66 -22.45
C LYS A 12 -35.62 -1.12 -21.12
N VAL A 13 -35.04 -0.64 -20.03
CA VAL A 13 -35.38 -0.99 -18.66
C VAL A 13 -35.46 0.25 -17.81
N ALA A 14 -36.28 0.21 -16.74
CA ALA A 14 -36.33 1.28 -15.77
C ALA A 14 -34.94 1.51 -15.15
N LYS A 15 -34.59 2.78 -14.90
CA LYS A 15 -33.33 3.15 -14.23
C LYS A 15 -33.26 2.46 -12.85
N GLY A 16 -32.32 1.54 -12.70
CA GLY A 16 -32.11 0.73 -11.49
C GLY A 16 -30.74 0.05 -11.52
N ARG A 17 -30.31 -0.59 -10.43
CA ARG A 17 -28.95 -1.16 -10.32
C ARG A 17 -28.71 -2.35 -11.26
N TYR A 18 -29.73 -3.16 -11.50
CA TYR A 18 -29.68 -4.36 -12.34
C TYR A 18 -30.79 -4.35 -13.39
N CYS A 19 -30.52 -5.00 -14.52
CA CYS A 19 -31.47 -5.23 -15.59
C CYS A 19 -32.56 -6.19 -15.11
N ALA A 20 -33.83 -5.75 -15.16
CA ALA A 20 -34.97 -6.59 -14.81
C ALA A 20 -35.13 -7.83 -15.71
N PHE A 21 -34.47 -7.88 -16.88
CA PHE A 21 -34.58 -8.99 -17.82
C PHE A 21 -33.42 -9.99 -17.76
N CYS A 22 -32.17 -9.51 -17.68
CA CYS A 22 -30.99 -10.38 -17.74
C CYS A 22 -30.12 -10.34 -16.48
N GLY A 23 -30.49 -9.52 -15.48
CA GLY A 23 -29.71 -9.37 -14.25
C GLY A 23 -28.40 -8.60 -14.39
N ALA A 24 -28.02 -8.14 -15.59
CA ALA A 24 -26.78 -7.37 -15.79
C ALA A 24 -26.85 -5.99 -15.11
N GLU A 25 -25.75 -5.54 -14.49
CA GLU A 25 -25.67 -4.20 -13.88
C GLU A 25 -25.87 -3.10 -14.93
N LEU A 26 -26.79 -2.18 -14.66
CA LEU A 26 -27.13 -1.06 -15.56
C LEU A 26 -26.41 0.23 -15.19
N PHE A 27 -26.02 0.35 -13.91
CA PHE A 27 -25.22 1.45 -13.39
C PHE A 27 -23.98 0.89 -12.71
N GLN A 28 -22.81 1.16 -13.29
CA GLN A 28 -21.59 1.21 -12.51
C GLN A 28 -21.56 2.55 -11.78
N GLU A 29 -22.32 2.67 -10.70
CA GLU A 29 -22.11 3.78 -9.76
C GLU A 29 -20.89 3.46 -8.90
N SER A 30 -19.75 3.71 -9.49
CA SER A 30 -18.66 4.33 -8.77
C SER A 30 -17.93 5.17 -9.80
N THR A 31 -17.99 6.49 -9.62
CA THR A 31 -16.76 7.26 -9.77
C THR A 31 -15.75 6.56 -8.86
N GLU A 32 -15.08 5.54 -9.39
CA GLU A 32 -13.96 4.89 -8.72
C GLU A 32 -12.97 6.03 -8.56
N GLU A 33 -12.97 6.63 -7.37
CA GLU A 33 -12.02 7.67 -7.02
C GLU A 33 -10.67 6.99 -7.07
N GLU A 34 -10.03 7.06 -8.24
CA GLU A 34 -8.79 6.34 -8.52
C GLU A 34 -7.78 6.73 -7.46
N ILE A 35 -7.00 5.75 -7.01
CA ILE A 35 -5.94 6.00 -6.04
C ILE A 35 -5.03 7.06 -6.65
N PRO A 36 -4.82 8.21 -5.97
CA PRO A 36 -3.99 9.27 -6.50
C PRO A 36 -2.59 8.76 -6.87
N GLY A 37 -2.05 9.25 -7.99
CA GLY A 37 -0.79 8.74 -8.54
C GLY A 37 0.41 8.90 -7.60
N ASP A 38 0.41 9.94 -6.77
CA ASP A 38 1.41 10.16 -5.73
C ASP A 38 1.32 9.10 -4.61
N ILE A 39 0.10 8.70 -4.22
CA ILE A 39 -0.12 7.62 -3.25
C ILE A 39 0.36 6.29 -3.84
N LEU A 40 0.01 5.99 -5.10
CA LEU A 40 0.51 4.80 -5.79
C LEU A 40 2.04 4.77 -5.85
N GLU A 41 2.67 5.91 -6.12
CA GLU A 41 4.14 6.01 -6.14
C GLU A 41 4.74 5.74 -4.76
N GLN A 42 4.14 6.27 -3.68
CA GLN A 42 4.59 5.96 -2.32
C GLN A 42 4.42 4.48 -1.96
N LEU A 43 3.33 3.83 -2.41
CA LEU A 43 3.13 2.39 -2.22
C LEU A 43 4.17 1.56 -2.99
N ARG A 44 4.52 1.96 -4.21
CA ARG A 44 5.59 1.32 -5.00
C ARG A 44 6.96 1.45 -4.33
N ILE A 45 7.29 2.63 -3.82
CA ILE A 45 8.55 2.86 -3.09
C ILE A 45 8.60 1.94 -1.86
N ARG A 46 7.51 1.85 -1.09
CA ARG A 46 7.40 0.94 0.08
C ARG A 46 7.59 -0.52 -0.32
N LYS A 47 6.93 -0.98 -1.38
CA LYS A 47 7.12 -2.33 -1.94
C LYS A 47 8.59 -2.59 -2.29
N ARG A 48 9.24 -1.67 -3.01
CA ARG A 48 10.64 -1.86 -3.43
C ARG A 48 11.59 -1.89 -2.22
N ILE A 49 11.33 -1.10 -1.18
CA ILE A 49 12.10 -1.16 0.08
C ILE A 49 11.94 -2.52 0.78
N GLU A 50 10.75 -3.10 0.74
CA GLU A 50 10.49 -4.45 1.27
C GLU A 50 11.23 -5.53 0.47
N GLU A 51 11.17 -5.47 -0.87
CA GLU A 51 11.92 -6.36 -1.76
C GLU A 51 13.43 -6.29 -1.47
N ILE A 52 13.98 -5.08 -1.39
CA ILE A 52 15.38 -4.81 -1.00
C ILE A 52 15.70 -5.39 0.38
N THR A 53 14.76 -5.35 1.33
CA THR A 53 14.96 -5.94 2.65
C THR A 53 15.09 -7.46 2.56
N GLY A 54 14.30 -8.10 1.71
CA GLY A 54 14.45 -9.52 1.36
C GLY A 54 15.77 -9.83 0.66
N GLU A 55 16.16 -9.04 -0.34
CA GLU A 55 17.44 -9.17 -1.05
C GLU A 55 18.63 -9.07 -0.09
N MET A 56 18.62 -8.11 0.84
CA MET A 56 19.65 -7.97 1.86
C MET A 56 19.70 -9.15 2.83
N ALA A 57 18.53 -9.69 3.23
CA ALA A 57 18.48 -10.87 4.10
C ALA A 57 19.06 -12.12 3.39
N PHE A 58 18.77 -12.29 2.11
CA PHE A 58 19.34 -13.34 1.28
C PHE A 58 20.87 -13.19 1.16
N LEU A 59 21.36 -12.00 0.82
CA LEU A 59 22.80 -11.72 0.71
C LEU A 59 23.52 -11.96 2.04
N ARG A 60 22.91 -11.58 3.17
CA ARG A 60 23.44 -11.90 4.51
C ARG A 60 23.57 -13.41 4.69
N GLY A 61 22.54 -14.18 4.33
CA GLY A 61 22.60 -15.65 4.40
C GLY A 61 23.66 -16.28 3.50
N GLU A 62 23.92 -15.71 2.31
CA GLU A 62 25.03 -16.15 1.45
C GLU A 62 26.40 -15.84 2.08
N ILE A 63 26.55 -14.66 2.67
CA ILE A 63 27.77 -14.26 3.40
C ILE A 63 28.01 -15.20 4.57
N ASP A 64 26.99 -15.48 5.40
CA ASP A 64 27.11 -16.36 6.57
C ASP A 64 27.54 -17.78 6.17
N LYS A 65 27.00 -18.32 5.06
CA LYS A 65 27.41 -19.61 4.51
C LYS A 65 28.88 -19.63 4.09
N LEU A 66 29.35 -18.57 3.41
CA LEU A 66 30.74 -18.45 3.00
C LEU A 66 31.67 -18.29 4.20
N THR A 67 31.29 -17.47 5.18
CA THR A 67 32.02 -17.33 6.45
C THR A 67 32.20 -18.68 7.14
N LYS A 68 31.14 -19.50 7.19
CA LYS A 68 31.22 -20.86 7.73
C LYS A 68 32.18 -21.75 6.94
N GLN A 69 32.09 -21.75 5.61
CA GLN A 69 32.96 -22.54 4.74
C GLN A 69 34.44 -22.17 4.87
N ILE A 70 34.74 -20.88 5.00
CA ILE A 70 36.10 -20.39 5.25
C ILE A 70 36.59 -20.82 6.64
N SER A 71 35.72 -20.75 7.67
CA SER A 71 36.08 -21.20 9.02
C SER A 71 36.31 -22.71 9.12
N GLU A 72 35.74 -23.51 8.22
CA GLU A 72 35.94 -24.96 8.11
C GLU A 72 37.24 -25.32 7.39
N GLY A 73 38.09 -24.36 7.03
CA GLY A 73 39.42 -24.58 6.45
C GLY A 73 39.44 -24.85 4.95
N LYS A 74 38.37 -24.50 4.23
CA LYS A 74 38.37 -24.55 2.75
C LYS A 74 39.28 -23.46 2.18
N ASN A 75 39.85 -23.70 1.00
CA ASN A 75 40.83 -22.79 0.39
C ASN A 75 40.21 -21.39 0.17
N ILE A 76 40.84 -20.37 0.75
CA ILE A 76 40.37 -18.99 0.74
C ILE A 76 40.41 -18.39 -0.67
N GLU A 77 41.36 -18.82 -1.51
CA GLU A 77 41.55 -18.30 -2.87
C GLU A 77 40.32 -18.54 -3.77
N ASP A 78 39.63 -19.66 -3.56
CA ASP A 78 38.42 -20.03 -4.32
C ASP A 78 37.22 -19.10 -4.02
N TYR A 79 37.27 -18.36 -2.91
CA TYR A 79 36.15 -17.52 -2.45
C TYR A 79 36.33 -16.03 -2.75
N ILE A 80 37.52 -15.58 -3.15
CA ILE A 80 37.82 -14.16 -3.38
C ILE A 80 36.85 -13.55 -4.41
N LEU A 81 36.64 -14.24 -5.52
CA LEU A 81 35.76 -13.76 -6.58
C LEU A 81 34.31 -13.63 -6.10
N ARG A 82 33.81 -14.64 -5.38
CA ARG A 82 32.45 -14.64 -4.83
C ARG A 82 32.24 -13.56 -3.75
N VAL A 83 33.23 -13.35 -2.89
CA VAL A 83 33.17 -12.30 -1.86
C VAL A 83 33.10 -10.91 -2.52
N ASN A 84 33.89 -10.68 -3.58
CA ASN A 84 33.85 -9.42 -4.32
C ASN A 84 32.50 -9.21 -5.02
N GLU A 85 31.92 -10.24 -5.64
CA GLU A 85 30.56 -10.18 -6.22
C GLU A 85 29.51 -9.79 -5.17
N LEU A 86 29.52 -10.45 -4.01
CA LEU A 86 28.57 -10.18 -2.93
C LEU A 86 28.75 -8.76 -2.38
N LYS A 87 30.00 -8.30 -2.23
CA LYS A 87 30.32 -6.94 -1.78
C LYS A 87 29.73 -5.88 -2.72
N GLU A 88 29.88 -6.05 -4.04
CA GLU A 88 29.30 -5.12 -5.01
C GLU A 88 27.77 -5.17 -5.01
N LYS A 89 27.15 -6.36 -4.94
CA LYS A 89 25.69 -6.50 -4.80
C LYS A 89 25.16 -5.79 -3.57
N VAL A 90 25.78 -6.01 -2.40
CA VAL A 90 25.40 -5.33 -1.15
C VAL A 90 25.51 -3.82 -1.29
N LYS A 91 26.57 -3.33 -1.93
CA LYS A 91 26.76 -1.88 -2.17
C LYS A 91 25.66 -1.30 -3.05
N LEU A 92 25.30 -1.97 -4.15
CA LEU A 92 24.23 -1.54 -5.05
C LEU A 92 22.88 -1.51 -4.35
N VAL A 93 22.49 -2.60 -3.71
CA VAL A 93 21.21 -2.75 -2.98
C VAL A 93 21.09 -1.72 -1.86
N LYS A 94 22.18 -1.48 -1.12
CA LYS A 94 22.22 -0.45 -0.07
C LYS A 94 22.11 0.97 -0.63
N GLY A 95 22.73 1.24 -1.78
CA GLY A 95 22.63 2.52 -2.47
C GLY A 95 21.21 2.80 -2.96
N GLU A 96 20.58 1.81 -3.61
CA GLU A 96 19.18 1.89 -4.05
C GLU A 96 18.26 2.15 -2.86
N ARG A 97 18.40 1.36 -1.78
CA ARG A 97 17.63 1.52 -0.54
C ARG A 97 17.66 2.97 -0.04
N LYS A 98 18.86 3.53 0.07
CA LYS A 98 19.05 4.90 0.56
C LYS A 98 18.32 5.91 -0.34
N SER A 99 18.44 5.76 -1.67
CA SER A 99 17.79 6.66 -2.62
C SER A 99 16.26 6.60 -2.54
N LEU A 100 15.70 5.44 -2.22
CA LEU A 100 14.26 5.24 -2.04
C LEU A 100 13.78 5.78 -0.70
N GLU A 101 14.54 5.57 0.37
CA GLU A 101 14.27 6.14 1.70
C GLU A 101 14.27 7.69 1.66
N GLU A 102 15.13 8.32 0.86
CA GLU A 102 15.14 9.78 0.64
C GLU A 102 13.89 10.29 -0.11
N LYS A 103 13.28 9.45 -0.97
CA LYS A 103 12.06 9.79 -1.74
C LYS A 103 10.78 9.44 -0.99
N LEU A 104 10.87 8.59 0.03
CA LEU A 104 9.75 8.13 0.82
C LEU A 104 9.15 9.30 1.60
N LYS A 105 7.86 9.53 1.40
CA LYS A 105 7.08 10.56 2.08
C LYS A 105 6.01 9.90 2.95
N PRO A 106 5.67 10.52 4.10
CA PRO A 106 4.56 10.04 4.90
C PRO A 106 3.26 10.18 4.12
N LEU A 107 2.42 9.16 4.20
CA LEU A 107 1.08 9.15 3.62
C LEU A 107 0.18 10.11 4.41
N PRO A 108 -0.91 10.63 3.81
CA PRO A 108 -1.78 11.61 4.46
C PRO A 108 -2.26 11.19 5.86
N LEU A 109 -2.65 9.92 6.05
CA LEU A 109 -3.08 9.42 7.36
C LEU A 109 -1.94 9.46 8.40
N GLU A 110 -0.71 9.11 8.00
CA GLU A 110 0.45 9.16 8.91
C GLU A 110 0.75 10.59 9.35
N LYS A 111 0.68 11.55 8.41
CA LYS A 111 0.90 12.97 8.71
C LYS A 111 -0.11 13.48 9.75
N VAL A 112 -1.40 13.21 9.52
CA VAL A 112 -2.47 13.66 10.43
C VAL A 112 -2.33 12.99 11.79
N ALA A 113 -1.98 11.70 11.84
CA ALA A 113 -1.75 10.98 13.09
C ALA A 113 -0.54 11.55 13.88
N GLU A 114 0.54 11.90 13.19
CA GLU A 114 1.72 12.52 13.81
C GLU A 114 1.40 13.92 14.36
N GLU A 115 0.72 14.75 13.57
CA GLU A 115 0.28 16.08 14.00
C GLU A 115 -0.62 16.00 15.23
N ARG A 116 -1.59 15.08 15.22
CA ARG A 116 -2.48 14.81 16.36
C ARG A 116 -1.69 14.41 17.61
N SER A 117 -0.80 13.44 17.49
CA SER A 117 0.04 13.00 18.62
C SER A 117 0.91 14.15 19.17
N SER A 118 1.45 14.99 18.28
CA SER A 118 2.26 16.14 18.68
C SER A 118 1.45 17.19 19.45
N LEU A 119 0.19 17.39 19.07
CA LEU A 119 -0.72 18.34 19.71
C LEU A 119 -1.21 17.81 21.07
N GLU A 120 -1.54 16.52 21.15
CA GLU A 120 -1.85 15.85 22.43
C GLU A 120 -0.69 16.01 23.43
N LYS A 121 0.56 15.82 23.00
CA LYS A 121 1.75 16.08 23.84
C LYS A 121 1.93 17.57 24.21
N ARG A 122 1.45 18.50 23.40
CA ARG A 122 1.46 19.94 23.75
C ARG A 122 0.41 20.25 24.81
N ILE A 123 -0.78 19.67 24.69
CA ILE A 123 -1.85 19.78 25.70
C ILE A 123 -1.38 19.23 27.05
N GLN A 124 -0.77 18.03 27.07
CA GLN A 124 -0.21 17.45 28.30
C GLN A 124 0.85 18.35 28.96
N ARG A 125 1.73 18.98 28.15
CA ARG A 125 2.71 19.94 28.67
C ARG A 125 2.03 21.19 29.23
N LEU A 126 0.99 21.69 28.58
CA LEU A 126 0.21 22.84 29.05
C LEU A 126 -0.47 22.54 30.40
N GLU A 127 -1.02 21.34 30.57
CA GLU A 127 -1.60 20.86 31.83
C GLU A 127 -0.54 20.82 32.94
N ALA A 128 0.64 20.25 32.67
CA ALA A 128 1.73 20.21 33.64
C ALA A 128 2.22 21.61 34.05
N LEU A 129 2.26 22.59 33.13
CA LEU A 129 2.63 23.97 33.46
C LEU A 129 1.59 24.62 34.38
N ARG A 130 0.30 24.36 34.14
CA ARG A 130 -0.79 24.85 35.00
C ARG A 130 -0.70 24.24 36.40
N GLU A 131 -0.51 22.93 36.50
CA GLU A 131 -0.39 22.23 37.79
C GLU A 131 0.78 22.74 38.64
N LYS A 132 1.87 23.16 38.00
CA LYS A 132 3.01 23.79 38.67
C LYS A 132 2.80 25.28 39.01
N GLY A 133 1.69 25.87 38.59
CA GLY A 133 1.43 27.30 38.75
C GLY A 133 2.33 28.21 37.89
N GLU A 134 2.98 27.67 36.85
CA GLU A 134 3.85 28.44 35.96
C GLU A 134 3.06 29.34 34.98
N ILE A 135 1.77 29.07 34.82
CA ILE A 135 0.84 29.86 33.99
C ILE A 135 -0.45 30.13 34.76
N SER A 136 -1.11 31.24 34.42
CA SER A 136 -2.42 31.58 34.99
C SER A 136 -3.53 30.70 34.41
N ASP A 137 -4.62 30.54 35.17
CA ASP A 137 -5.82 29.82 34.70
C ASP A 137 -6.39 30.43 33.40
N ASP A 138 -6.41 31.76 33.26
CA ASP A 138 -6.87 32.41 32.02
C ASP A 138 -6.01 32.04 30.81
N THR A 139 -4.67 32.05 30.98
CA THR A 139 -3.74 31.65 29.91
C THR A 139 -3.93 30.19 29.54
N TYR A 140 -4.11 29.33 30.55
CA TYR A 140 -4.37 27.91 30.36
C TYR A 140 -5.67 27.69 29.57
N GLU A 141 -6.80 28.29 29.99
CA GLU A 141 -8.10 28.08 29.36
C GLU A 141 -8.10 28.55 27.89
N ARG A 142 -7.45 29.69 27.60
CA ARG A 142 -7.32 30.19 26.22
C ARG A 142 -6.54 29.23 25.33
N LEU A 143 -5.36 28.79 25.77
CA LEU A 143 -4.53 27.86 24.99
C LEU A 143 -5.15 26.47 24.88
N LYS A 144 -5.79 25.99 25.96
CA LYS A 144 -6.48 24.71 25.98
C LYS A 144 -7.62 24.70 24.97
N LYS A 145 -8.41 25.78 24.91
CA LYS A 145 -9.47 25.93 23.91
C LYS A 145 -8.92 25.87 22.49
N GLU A 146 -7.91 26.67 22.18
CA GLU A 146 -7.28 26.68 20.85
C GLU A 146 -6.74 25.30 20.44
N TYR A 147 -6.02 24.63 21.35
CA TYR A 147 -5.47 23.31 21.07
C TYR A 147 -6.55 22.23 20.94
N SER A 148 -7.63 22.33 21.72
CA SER A 148 -8.76 21.39 21.64
C SER A 148 -9.52 21.55 20.33
N GLU A 149 -9.80 22.78 19.90
CA GLU A 149 -10.44 23.06 18.62
C GLU A 149 -9.61 22.52 17.44
N ARG A 150 -8.29 22.74 17.48
CA ARG A 150 -7.38 22.18 16.47
C ARG A 150 -7.29 20.66 16.54
N LEU A 151 -7.36 20.07 17.73
CA LEU A 151 -7.37 18.62 17.90
C LEU A 151 -8.63 18.00 17.28
N ASP A 152 -9.77 18.66 17.40
CA ASP A 152 -11.02 18.19 16.80
C ASP A 152 -10.98 18.30 15.28
N GLN A 153 -10.41 19.37 14.72
CA GLN A 153 -10.14 19.46 13.27
C GLN A 153 -9.24 18.31 12.77
N LEU A 154 -8.19 17.97 13.53
CA LEU A 154 -7.30 16.87 13.19
C LEU A 154 -8.00 15.50 13.29
N LYS A 155 -8.91 15.30 14.25
CA LYS A 155 -9.72 14.07 14.34
C LYS A 155 -10.68 13.93 13.15
N GLU A 156 -11.33 15.03 12.75
CA GLU A 156 -12.18 15.02 11.56
C GLU A 156 -11.39 14.71 10.29
N GLU A 157 -10.23 15.33 10.11
CA GLU A 157 -9.35 15.06 8.97
C GLU A 157 -8.86 13.61 9.01
N HIS A 158 -8.48 13.11 10.19
CA HIS A 158 -8.07 11.71 10.38
C HIS A 158 -9.16 10.75 9.91
N TYR A 159 -10.40 10.97 10.36
CA TYR A 159 -11.56 10.17 9.94
C TYR A 159 -11.78 10.21 8.42
N LYS A 160 -11.66 11.39 7.79
CA LYS A 160 -11.73 11.52 6.33
C LYS A 160 -10.65 10.72 5.61
N GLN A 161 -9.42 10.70 6.14
CA GLN A 161 -8.31 9.93 5.56
C GLN A 161 -8.51 8.42 5.72
N VAL A 162 -9.05 7.96 6.86
CA VAL A 162 -9.43 6.55 7.06
C VAL A 162 -10.45 6.11 6.02
N ILE A 163 -11.53 6.87 5.83
CA ILE A 163 -12.57 6.55 4.82
C ILE A 163 -11.96 6.46 3.41
N LYS A 164 -11.05 7.37 3.06
CA LYS A 164 -10.38 7.33 1.74
C LYS A 164 -9.58 6.04 1.55
N ILE A 165 -8.80 5.65 2.55
CA ILE A 165 -8.00 4.42 2.48
C ILE A 165 -8.90 3.18 2.43
N GLU A 166 -10.00 3.13 3.18
CA GLU A 166 -10.98 2.05 3.12
C GLU A 166 -11.59 1.91 1.71
N LYS A 167 -11.93 3.04 1.07
CA LYS A 167 -12.40 3.04 -0.32
C LYS A 167 -11.34 2.50 -1.29
N TRP A 168 -10.08 2.92 -1.14
CA TRP A 168 -8.99 2.41 -1.97
C TRP A 168 -8.77 0.91 -1.76
N LEU A 169 -8.83 0.42 -0.53
CA LEU A 169 -8.74 -1.02 -0.22
C LEU A 169 -9.85 -1.81 -0.90
N GLU A 170 -11.10 -1.33 -0.84
CA GLU A 170 -12.21 -1.99 -1.51
C GLU A 170 -12.01 -2.05 -3.03
N GLN A 171 -11.54 -0.96 -3.65
CA GLN A 171 -11.24 -0.93 -5.07
C GLN A 171 -10.12 -1.91 -5.45
N LEU A 172 -9.02 -1.93 -4.70
CA LEU A 172 -7.90 -2.86 -4.92
C LEU A 172 -8.35 -4.31 -4.78
N LYS A 173 -9.15 -4.63 -3.76
CA LYS A 173 -9.71 -5.97 -3.54
C LYS A 173 -10.63 -6.40 -4.69
N LYS A 174 -11.47 -5.49 -5.19
CA LYS A 174 -12.27 -5.73 -6.40
C LYS A 174 -11.40 -6.01 -7.62
N ARG A 175 -10.34 -5.23 -7.84
CA ARG A 175 -9.40 -5.44 -8.96
C ARG A 175 -8.66 -6.77 -8.86
N ILE A 176 -8.19 -7.12 -7.66
CA ILE A 176 -7.60 -8.44 -7.36
C ILE A 176 -8.59 -9.57 -7.72
N LYS A 177 -9.86 -9.44 -7.35
CA LYS A 177 -10.89 -10.42 -7.69
C LYS A 177 -11.09 -10.53 -9.21
N ARG A 178 -11.13 -9.41 -9.94
CA ARG A 178 -11.22 -9.41 -11.42
C ARG A 178 -10.03 -10.14 -12.04
N ILE A 179 -8.81 -9.81 -11.64
CA ILE A 179 -7.58 -10.46 -12.14
C ILE A 179 -7.57 -11.97 -11.88
N LYS A 180 -8.05 -12.42 -10.71
CA LYS A 180 -8.18 -13.84 -10.40
C LYS A 180 -9.15 -14.54 -11.36
N ASN A 181 -10.31 -13.94 -11.61
CA ASN A 181 -11.27 -14.47 -12.58
C ASN A 181 -10.69 -14.49 -14.00
N ASP A 182 -9.97 -13.43 -14.39
CA ASP A 182 -9.32 -13.34 -15.70
C ASP A 182 -8.25 -14.44 -15.86
N SER A 183 -7.50 -14.73 -14.80
CA SER A 183 -6.52 -15.81 -14.73
C SER A 183 -7.16 -17.20 -14.94
N GLU A 184 -8.32 -17.44 -14.32
CA GLU A 184 -9.11 -18.66 -14.52
C GLU A 184 -9.63 -18.76 -15.96
N LEU A 185 -10.10 -17.64 -16.53
CA LEU A 185 -10.59 -17.58 -17.90
C LEU A 185 -9.49 -17.88 -18.93
N ILE A 186 -8.30 -17.28 -18.81
CA ILE A 186 -7.19 -17.58 -19.72
C ILE A 186 -6.70 -19.02 -19.59
N TYR A 187 -6.76 -19.60 -18.37
CA TYR A 187 -6.46 -21.00 -18.19
C TYR A 187 -7.47 -21.89 -18.92
N ALA A 188 -8.77 -21.61 -18.78
CA ALA A 188 -9.82 -22.35 -19.50
C ALA A 188 -9.63 -22.27 -21.02
N ARG A 189 -9.37 -21.07 -21.56
CA ARG A 189 -9.10 -20.86 -23.00
C ARG A 189 -7.87 -21.61 -23.50
N TYR A 190 -6.81 -21.68 -22.68
CA TYR A 190 -5.65 -22.50 -23.00
C TYR A 190 -6.01 -23.99 -23.05
N MET A 191 -6.76 -24.48 -22.06
CA MET A 191 -7.18 -25.88 -22.00
C MET A 191 -8.14 -26.28 -23.14
N THR A 192 -8.95 -25.35 -23.65
CA THR A 192 -9.83 -25.58 -24.82
C THR A 192 -9.09 -25.42 -26.16
N GLY A 193 -7.83 -25.02 -26.15
CA GLY A 193 -7.02 -24.80 -27.36
C GLY A 193 -7.29 -23.46 -28.06
N GLU A 194 -8.03 -22.54 -27.44
CA GLU A 194 -8.25 -21.16 -27.93
C GLU A 194 -7.02 -20.27 -27.75
N LEU A 195 -6.09 -20.65 -26.86
CA LEU A 195 -4.80 -19.98 -26.67
C LEU A 195 -3.65 -20.95 -26.89
N THR A 196 -2.59 -20.43 -27.51
CA THR A 196 -1.29 -21.12 -27.55
C THR A 196 -0.65 -21.14 -26.17
N LYS A 197 0.33 -22.03 -25.98
CA LYS A 197 1.12 -22.11 -24.74
C LYS A 197 1.87 -20.80 -24.48
N GLU A 198 2.39 -20.18 -25.52
CA GLU A 198 3.14 -18.92 -25.47
C GLU A 198 2.23 -17.75 -25.08
N GLU A 199 1.01 -17.66 -25.64
CA GLU A 199 0.03 -16.64 -25.27
C GLU A 199 -0.43 -16.78 -23.82
N TYR A 200 -0.78 -18.00 -23.40
CA TYR A 200 -1.14 -18.28 -22.02
C TYR A 200 -0.01 -17.91 -21.04
N ALA A 201 1.23 -18.30 -21.35
CA ALA A 201 2.37 -17.99 -20.50
C ALA A 201 2.56 -16.46 -20.32
N ARG A 202 2.47 -15.70 -21.42
CA ARG A 202 2.60 -14.24 -21.39
C ARG A 202 1.50 -13.57 -20.57
N GLU A 203 0.23 -13.91 -20.84
CA GLU A 203 -0.90 -13.32 -20.12
C GLU A 203 -0.90 -13.72 -18.64
N LYS A 204 -0.59 -14.97 -18.33
CA LYS A 204 -0.45 -15.44 -16.94
C LYS A 204 0.64 -14.69 -16.19
N GLU A 205 1.81 -14.49 -16.81
CA GLU A 205 2.91 -13.75 -16.18
C GLU A 205 2.50 -12.30 -15.90
N LYS A 206 1.84 -11.64 -16.85
CA LYS A 206 1.34 -10.27 -16.70
C LYS A 206 0.33 -10.16 -15.55
N LEU A 207 -0.70 -11.01 -15.54
CA LEU A 207 -1.71 -11.03 -14.48
C LEU A 207 -1.11 -11.38 -13.12
N SER A 208 -0.14 -12.29 -13.07
CA SER A 208 0.55 -12.67 -11.84
C SER A 208 1.34 -11.50 -11.24
N LYS A 209 2.10 -10.76 -12.06
CA LYS A 209 2.87 -9.58 -11.60
C LYS A 209 1.95 -8.45 -11.10
N GLU A 210 0.83 -8.25 -11.79
CA GLU A 210 -0.17 -7.28 -11.37
C GLU A 210 -0.83 -7.69 -10.04
N LEU A 211 -1.21 -8.96 -9.91
CA LEU A 211 -1.80 -9.52 -8.70
C LEU A 211 -0.88 -9.37 -7.49
N GLU A 212 0.40 -9.71 -7.65
CA GLU A 212 1.42 -9.55 -6.61
C GLU A 212 1.54 -8.09 -6.17
N THR A 213 1.63 -7.16 -7.13
CA THR A 213 1.76 -5.73 -6.84
C THR A 213 0.54 -5.18 -6.09
N LEU A 214 -0.68 -5.53 -6.54
CA LEU A 214 -1.90 -5.08 -5.88
C LEU A 214 -2.07 -5.70 -4.48
N SER A 215 -1.64 -6.95 -4.30
CA SER A 215 -1.71 -7.63 -3.00
C SER A 215 -0.82 -6.92 -1.97
N VAL A 216 0.42 -6.57 -2.34
CA VAL A 216 1.32 -5.79 -1.47
C VAL A 216 0.75 -4.41 -1.16
N HIS A 217 0.15 -3.72 -2.14
CA HIS A 217 -0.50 -2.43 -1.88
C HIS A 217 -1.65 -2.54 -0.86
N VAL A 218 -2.46 -3.60 -0.94
CA VAL A 218 -3.51 -3.88 0.04
C VAL A 218 -2.91 -4.09 1.43
N GLU A 219 -1.88 -4.94 1.55
CA GLU A 219 -1.22 -5.22 2.82
C GLU A 219 -0.64 -3.95 3.47
N ILE A 220 0.04 -3.10 2.69
CA ILE A 220 0.60 -1.83 3.17
C ILE A 220 -0.52 -0.92 3.71
N LEU A 221 -1.63 -0.78 2.98
CA LEU A 221 -2.75 0.07 3.38
C LEU A 221 -3.51 -0.50 4.59
N GLU A 222 -3.65 -1.83 4.70
CA GLU A 222 -4.25 -2.49 5.87
C GLU A 222 -3.39 -2.31 7.13
N LEU A 223 -2.07 -2.45 7.00
CA LEU A 223 -1.13 -2.19 8.10
C LEU A 223 -1.17 -0.71 8.52
N LEU A 224 -1.27 0.19 7.54
CA LEU A 224 -1.41 1.62 7.80
C LEU A 224 -2.68 1.92 8.60
N LEU A 225 -3.82 1.38 8.18
CA LEU A 225 -5.06 1.50 8.95
C LEU A 225 -4.90 0.91 10.34
N LYS A 226 -4.45 -0.34 10.48
CA LYS A 226 -4.31 -0.99 11.79
C LYS A 226 -3.44 -0.19 12.78
N LYS A 227 -2.42 0.50 12.29
CA LYS A 227 -1.50 1.29 13.12
C LYS A 227 -2.09 2.64 13.54
N HIS A 228 -2.99 3.20 12.74
CA HIS A 228 -3.44 4.57 12.88
C HIS A 228 -4.97 4.73 13.05
N SER A 229 -5.78 3.70 12.86
CA SER A 229 -7.25 3.68 13.04
C SER A 229 -7.66 3.77 14.50
#